data_AF-A0A7Y3IA48-F1
#
_entry.id   AF-A0A7Y3IA48-F1
#
_cell.length_a   1.000
_cell.length_b   1.000
_cell.length_c   1.000
_cell.angle_alpha   90.00
_cell.angle_beta   90.00
_cell.angle_gamma   90.00
#
_symmetry.space_group_name_H-M   'P 1'
#
loop_
_entity.id
_entity.type
_entity.pdbx_description
1 polymer ?
#
loop_
_entity_poly.entity_id
_entity_poly.type
_entity_poly.pdbx_seq_one_letter_code
_entity_poly.pdbx_strand_id
1 'polypeptide(L)'
;MTRAVIGAGVVATAMMLGVVFQGAPGTEARAQGSAPVRLLTPAHASLPTSAVQDPPPEWHEFYFTRAAYSSGGFGRRRASWATDYPKADRQFLTVLKRLTNLDAYGSENAVLLTNPDLRDYPFLYALEVGYMAMSPSEVQGLRDYLTAGGFLVIDDFWGTREWLQFEYQMSLVFPDRPIVDLEPDHPVFNTFYEIDEILQVPAYGRFQWGSTSERDGYVPYVKGIMDDDGRLMVMINWNTDLGDAWEWAEQPDYPLQFSTFAYQMGVNMIVYAMSH
;
A
#
# COMPACT_ATOMS: atom_id res chain seq x y z
N MET A 1 -52.39 -19.33 -28.19
CA MET A 1 -51.07 -19.85 -28.60
C MET A 1 -50.06 -19.23 -27.65
N THR A 2 -49.79 -19.75 -26.46
CA THR A 2 -49.52 -21.15 -26.06
C THR A 2 -48.12 -21.62 -26.49
N ARG A 3 -47.10 -21.37 -25.66
CA ARG A 3 -46.33 -22.44 -24.97
C ARG A 3 -45.27 -21.87 -24.03
N ALA A 4 -45.20 -22.43 -22.83
CA ALA A 4 -44.02 -22.40 -21.98
C ALA A 4 -43.05 -23.53 -22.40
N VAL A 5 -41.77 -23.39 -22.06
CA VAL A 5 -40.82 -24.51 -21.95
C VAL A 5 -40.06 -24.38 -20.64
N ILE A 6 -39.82 -25.52 -19.99
CA ILE A 6 -39.31 -25.67 -18.63
C ILE A 6 -37.96 -26.40 -18.66
N GLY A 7 -37.00 -25.92 -17.86
CA GLY A 7 -36.16 -26.76 -16.99
C GLY A 7 -34.95 -27.50 -17.56
N ALA A 8 -33.77 -27.13 -17.04
CA ALA A 8 -32.77 -28.02 -16.44
C ALA A 8 -31.71 -27.13 -15.74
N GLY A 9 -31.19 -27.40 -14.54
CA GLY A 9 -31.35 -28.59 -13.70
C GLY A 9 -30.04 -29.36 -13.55
N VAL A 10 -29.00 -28.76 -12.94
CA VAL A 10 -27.77 -29.45 -12.56
C VAL A 10 -27.43 -29.14 -11.11
N VAL A 11 -27.49 -30.19 -10.28
CA VAL A 11 -26.97 -30.22 -8.91
C VAL A 11 -25.70 -31.06 -8.94
N ALA A 12 -24.60 -30.55 -8.38
CA ALA A 12 -23.35 -31.30 -8.21
C ALA A 12 -22.89 -31.22 -6.75
N THR A 13 -22.72 -32.39 -6.13
CA THR A 13 -22.57 -32.57 -4.69
C THR A 13 -21.16 -32.28 -4.20
N ALA A 14 -21.02 -31.52 -3.12
CA ALA A 14 -19.75 -31.38 -2.39
C ALA A 14 -19.54 -32.60 -1.46
N MET A 15 -18.38 -33.26 -1.55
CA MET A 15 -17.95 -34.25 -0.55
C MET A 15 -17.02 -33.60 0.47
N MET A 16 -17.43 -33.58 1.74
CA MET A 16 -16.51 -33.39 2.86
C MET A 16 -15.84 -34.72 3.21
N LEU A 17 -14.53 -34.67 3.49
CA LEU A 17 -13.80 -35.72 4.20
C LEU A 17 -12.99 -35.06 5.31
N GLY A 18 -13.48 -35.19 6.53
CA GLY A 18 -12.75 -34.78 7.74
C GLY A 18 -11.99 -35.95 8.35
N VAL A 19 -10.84 -35.67 8.95
CA VAL A 19 -10.13 -36.59 9.86
C VAL A 19 -9.69 -35.80 11.09
N VAL A 20 -9.88 -36.37 12.28
CA VAL A 20 -9.65 -35.72 13.59
C VAL A 20 -8.48 -36.39 14.34
N PHE A 21 -7.84 -35.58 15.19
CA PHE A 21 -6.65 -35.80 16.05
C PHE A 21 -6.55 -37.07 16.92
N GLN A 22 -5.29 -37.46 17.20
CA GLN A 22 -4.68 -37.93 18.47
C GLN A 22 -3.14 -37.69 18.42
N GLY A 23 -2.35 -37.58 19.51
CA GLY A 23 -2.72 -37.50 20.93
C GLY A 23 -1.57 -37.64 21.99
N ALA A 24 -0.60 -36.70 22.05
CA ALA A 24 0.38 -36.53 23.17
C ALA A 24 1.43 -37.69 23.37
N PRO A 25 2.39 -37.65 24.34
CA PRO A 25 2.80 -36.61 25.33
C PRO A 25 4.30 -36.22 25.29
N GLY A 26 4.75 -35.36 26.22
CA GLY A 26 6.13 -34.81 26.29
C GLY A 26 6.99 -35.29 27.47
N THR A 27 8.11 -34.59 27.73
CA THR A 27 9.03 -34.85 28.87
C THR A 27 9.82 -33.61 29.29
N GLU A 28 10.00 -33.40 30.59
CA GLU A 28 10.83 -32.34 31.20
C GLU A 28 12.26 -32.81 31.52
N ALA A 29 13.26 -31.91 31.53
CA ALA A 29 14.57 -32.17 32.15
C ALA A 29 15.32 -30.89 32.61
N ARG A 30 14.95 -30.41 33.80
CA ARG A 30 15.74 -29.81 34.90
C ARG A 30 17.17 -29.26 34.65
N ALA A 31 17.43 -28.06 35.17
CA ALA A 31 18.71 -27.36 35.20
C ALA A 31 19.73 -27.88 36.24
N GLN A 32 21.02 -27.53 36.05
CA GLN A 32 22.07 -27.45 37.07
C GLN A 32 23.05 -26.31 36.71
N GLY A 33 23.61 -25.63 37.72
CA GLY A 33 24.59 -24.56 37.54
C GLY A 33 25.78 -24.71 38.46
N SER A 34 26.87 -24.00 38.15
CA SER A 34 28.02 -23.81 39.06
C SER A 34 28.84 -22.59 38.66
N ALA A 35 29.43 -21.94 39.67
CA ALA A 35 30.32 -20.78 39.59
C ALA A 35 31.21 -20.78 40.86
N PRO A 36 32.24 -19.93 40.99
CA PRO A 36 32.97 -19.15 39.97
C PRO A 36 34.48 -19.46 39.98
N VAL A 37 35.24 -18.88 39.04
CA VAL A 37 36.71 -18.67 39.21
C VAL A 37 37.03 -17.21 38.87
N ARG A 38 37.75 -16.53 39.76
CA ARG A 38 38.13 -15.11 39.60
C ARG A 38 39.62 -14.96 39.92
N LEU A 39 40.40 -14.45 38.96
CA LEU A 39 41.74 -13.96 39.24
C LEU A 39 42.12 -12.76 38.36
N LEU A 40 42.05 -11.60 39.00
CA LEU A 40 42.87 -10.39 38.90
C LEU A 40 43.32 -9.85 37.52
N THR A 41 42.85 -8.64 37.24
CA THR A 41 43.26 -7.69 36.20
C THR A 41 44.68 -7.15 36.38
N PRO A 42 45.37 -6.79 35.29
CA PRO A 42 46.20 -5.58 35.20
C PRO A 42 45.37 -4.39 34.71
N ALA A 43 45.78 -3.16 35.06
CA ALA A 43 45.01 -1.94 34.83
C ALA A 43 45.45 -1.14 33.59
N HIS A 44 44.54 -0.28 33.13
CA HIS A 44 44.72 0.89 32.25
C HIS A 44 45.13 0.67 30.78
N ALA A 45 44.11 0.72 29.92
CA ALA A 45 44.04 1.78 28.91
C ALA A 45 42.58 2.23 28.77
N SER A 46 42.25 3.42 29.25
CA SER A 46 40.91 4.00 29.11
C SER A 46 40.75 4.54 27.69
N LEU A 47 40.14 3.77 26.79
CA LEU A 47 39.59 4.35 25.57
C LEU A 47 38.38 5.22 25.94
N PRO A 48 38.21 6.40 25.35
CA PRO A 48 37.01 7.19 25.59
C PRO A 48 35.81 6.39 25.11
N THR A 49 34.92 6.03 26.02
CA THR A 49 33.54 5.70 25.66
C THR A 49 32.89 6.99 25.19
N SER A 50 33.17 7.38 23.95
CA SER A 50 32.17 8.06 23.15
C SER A 50 31.01 7.08 23.05
N ALA A 51 30.10 7.18 24.02
CA ALA A 51 28.72 6.85 23.77
C ALA A 51 28.35 7.74 22.58
N VAL A 52 28.41 7.16 21.38
CA VAL A 52 27.45 7.50 20.35
C VAL A 52 26.14 7.17 21.04
N GLN A 53 25.53 8.20 21.63
CA GLN A 53 24.10 8.19 21.79
C GLN A 53 23.62 8.02 20.36
N ASP A 54 23.04 6.86 20.04
CA ASP A 54 22.18 6.77 18.88
C ASP A 54 21.25 7.98 19.01
N PRO A 55 21.20 8.87 17.98
CA PRO A 55 20.34 10.04 18.07
C PRO A 55 18.94 9.53 18.42
N PRO A 56 18.20 10.23 19.30
CA PRO A 56 16.80 9.89 19.53
C PRO A 56 16.12 9.81 18.15
N PRO A 57 15.21 8.85 17.91
CA PRO A 57 14.64 8.61 16.60
C PRO A 57 14.21 9.94 15.99
N GLU A 58 14.86 10.30 14.87
CA GLU A 58 14.72 11.62 14.27
C GLU A 58 13.27 11.74 13.82
N TRP A 59 12.54 12.64 14.48
CA TRP A 59 11.17 12.95 14.11
C TRP A 59 11.22 13.69 12.78
N HIS A 60 10.47 13.18 11.81
CA HIS A 60 10.32 13.80 10.50
C HIS A 60 8.89 14.33 10.32
N GLU A 61 8.75 15.41 9.57
CA GLU A 61 7.44 15.98 9.22
C GLU A 61 6.58 15.04 8.37
N PHE A 62 7.21 14.14 7.60
CA PHE A 62 6.50 13.23 6.70
C PHE A 62 7.12 11.83 6.63
N TYR A 63 6.26 10.81 6.49
CA TYR A 63 6.64 9.42 6.23
C TYR A 63 5.83 8.90 5.05
N PHE A 64 6.49 8.50 3.96
CA PHE A 64 5.82 7.80 2.87
C PHE A 64 5.43 6.39 3.33
N THR A 65 4.16 6.22 3.71
CA THR A 65 3.75 5.06 4.50
C THR A 65 2.95 4.06 3.66
N ARG A 66 3.49 2.87 3.47
CA ARG A 66 2.84 1.75 2.79
C ARG A 66 1.80 1.12 3.71
N ALA A 67 0.54 1.09 3.28
CA ALA A 67 -0.54 0.41 4.00
C ALA A 67 -0.47 -1.11 3.76
N ALA A 68 -0.03 -1.85 4.78
CA ALA A 68 0.01 -3.30 4.74
C ALA A 68 -1.35 -3.90 5.14
N TYR A 69 -1.93 -4.71 4.24
CA TYR A 69 -3.28 -5.29 4.37
C TYR A 69 -3.33 -6.79 4.04
N SER A 70 -4.30 -7.49 4.60
CA SER A 70 -4.58 -8.91 4.33
C SER A 70 -4.99 -9.13 2.88
N SER A 71 -4.25 -9.98 2.16
CA SER A 71 -4.47 -10.25 0.74
C SER A 71 -5.22 -11.56 0.50
N GLY A 72 -6.13 -11.58 -0.47
CA GLY A 72 -6.89 -12.75 -0.90
C GLY A 72 -6.40 -13.37 -2.21
N GLY A 73 -6.53 -14.70 -2.34
CA GLY A 73 -6.30 -15.42 -3.60
C GLY A 73 -5.38 -16.64 -3.48
N PHE A 74 -5.78 -17.76 -4.09
CA PHE A 74 -4.95 -18.97 -4.15
C PHE A 74 -3.70 -18.74 -4.99
N GLY A 75 -2.51 -18.99 -4.42
CA GLY A 75 -1.25 -19.12 -5.16
C GLY A 75 -0.28 -17.94 -5.10
N ARG A 76 -0.67 -16.77 -4.56
CA ARG A 76 0.30 -15.68 -4.30
C ARG A 76 1.23 -16.08 -3.14
N ARG A 77 2.54 -16.09 -3.40
CA ARG A 77 3.60 -16.41 -2.40
C ARG A 77 4.05 -15.22 -1.57
N ARG A 78 3.66 -14.01 -1.97
CA ARG A 78 3.99 -12.72 -1.36
C ARG A 78 2.68 -11.96 -1.14
N ALA A 79 2.60 -11.14 -0.10
CA ALA A 79 1.43 -10.29 0.15
C ALA A 79 1.33 -9.21 -0.94
N SER A 80 0.11 -8.94 -1.41
CA SER A 80 -0.16 -8.06 -2.55
C SER A 80 0.30 -6.61 -2.30
N TRP A 81 0.09 -6.09 -1.08
CA TRP A 81 0.53 -4.75 -0.68
C TRP A 81 2.04 -4.50 -0.85
N ALA A 82 2.83 -5.58 -0.92
CA ALA A 82 4.29 -5.53 -1.01
C ALA A 82 4.80 -5.67 -2.46
N THR A 83 3.96 -5.49 -3.48
CA THR A 83 4.39 -5.24 -4.87
C THR A 83 5.26 -3.96 -4.91
N ASP A 84 6.32 -3.99 -5.72
CA ASP A 84 7.44 -3.02 -5.89
C ASP A 84 8.22 -2.59 -4.64
N TYR A 85 7.73 -2.95 -3.46
CA TYR A 85 8.37 -2.72 -2.19
C TYR A 85 9.66 -3.55 -2.09
N PRO A 86 10.78 -3.02 -1.55
CA PRO A 86 11.01 -1.64 -1.11
C PRO A 86 11.58 -0.73 -2.21
N LYS A 87 11.73 -1.21 -3.45
CA LYS A 87 12.52 -0.53 -4.49
C LYS A 87 11.84 0.76 -4.97
N ALA A 88 10.54 0.71 -5.28
CA ALA A 88 9.76 1.90 -5.63
C ALA A 88 9.89 3.00 -4.56
N ASP A 89 9.59 2.69 -3.30
CA ASP A 89 9.57 3.66 -2.19
C ASP A 89 10.94 4.32 -1.99
N ARG A 90 12.03 3.54 -2.07
CA ARG A 90 13.41 4.06 -1.96
C ARG A 90 13.78 5.01 -3.09
N GLN A 91 13.42 4.68 -4.33
CA GLN A 91 13.66 5.56 -5.47
C GLN A 91 12.80 6.82 -5.40
N PHE A 92 11.51 6.63 -5.08
CA PHE A 92 10.55 7.71 -4.94
C PHE A 92 11.01 8.74 -3.89
N LEU A 93 11.34 8.29 -2.67
CA LEU A 93 11.87 9.14 -1.60
C LEU A 93 13.19 9.84 -2.00
N THR A 94 14.07 9.16 -2.74
CA THR A 94 15.34 9.74 -3.20
C THR A 94 15.14 10.94 -4.14
N VAL A 95 14.10 10.90 -4.98
CA VAL A 95 13.76 12.00 -5.91
C VAL A 95 12.85 13.03 -5.25
N LEU A 96 11.88 12.62 -4.44
CA LEU A 96 10.99 13.51 -3.66
C LEU A 96 11.80 14.52 -2.82
N LYS A 97 12.82 14.04 -2.11
CA LYS A 97 13.74 14.88 -1.29
C LYS A 97 14.69 15.76 -2.10
N ARG A 98 14.65 15.69 -3.45
CA ARG A 98 15.38 16.59 -4.36
C ARG A 98 14.46 17.57 -5.09
N LEU A 99 13.22 17.16 -5.35
CA LEU A 99 12.18 18.01 -5.97
C LEU A 99 11.48 18.92 -4.95
N THR A 100 11.51 18.56 -3.67
CA THR A 100 10.83 19.27 -2.59
C THR A 100 11.79 19.54 -1.42
N ASN A 101 11.44 20.52 -0.58
CA ASN A 101 12.12 20.78 0.70
C ASN A 101 11.44 20.04 1.87
N LEU A 102 10.67 18.97 1.60
CA LEU A 102 9.92 18.23 2.61
C LEU A 102 10.88 17.44 3.51
N ASP A 103 10.72 17.56 4.83
CA ASP A 103 11.41 16.68 5.77
C ASP A 103 10.75 15.30 5.81
N ALA A 104 11.06 14.50 4.79
CA ALA A 104 10.59 13.13 4.65
C ALA A 104 11.59 12.14 5.26
N TYR A 105 11.10 11.18 6.04
CA TYR A 105 11.91 10.05 6.52
C TYR A 105 12.60 9.32 5.37
N GLY A 106 13.89 9.03 5.53
CA GLY A 106 14.77 8.58 4.44
C GLY A 106 14.73 7.09 4.12
N SER A 107 13.80 6.33 4.68
CA SER A 107 13.70 4.87 4.50
C SER A 107 12.25 4.44 4.38
N GLU A 108 12.04 3.19 3.98
CA GLU A 108 10.70 2.60 3.88
C GLU A 108 9.94 2.65 5.22
N ASN A 109 8.64 2.92 5.15
CA ASN A 109 7.72 2.78 6.27
C ASN A 109 6.53 1.92 5.84
N ALA A 110 6.43 0.67 6.33
CA ALA A 110 5.30 -0.22 6.05
C ALA A 110 4.53 -0.50 7.34
N VAL A 111 3.24 -0.13 7.36
CA VAL A 111 2.42 -0.11 8.57
C VAL A 111 1.13 -0.89 8.33
N LEU A 112 0.81 -1.79 9.26
CA LEU A 112 -0.45 -2.57 9.22
C LEU A 112 -1.66 -1.66 9.43
N LEU A 113 -2.75 -1.93 8.72
CA LEU A 113 -4.03 -1.22 8.93
C LEU A 113 -4.61 -1.36 10.36
N THR A 114 -4.10 -2.30 11.15
CA THR A 114 -4.46 -2.53 12.57
C THR A 114 -3.47 -1.92 13.57
N ASN A 115 -2.44 -1.20 13.11
CA ASN A 115 -1.49 -0.54 14.01
C ASN A 115 -2.23 0.56 14.83
N PRO A 116 -2.16 0.57 16.18
CA PRO A 116 -2.75 1.65 16.98
C PRO A 116 -2.21 3.04 16.60
N ASP A 117 -0.96 3.11 16.15
CA ASP A 117 -0.24 4.34 15.82
C ASP A 117 -0.41 4.72 14.33
N LEU A 118 -1.32 4.07 13.59
CA LEU A 118 -1.55 4.33 12.16
C LEU A 118 -1.91 5.81 11.87
N ARG A 119 -2.54 6.49 12.83
CA ARG A 119 -2.95 7.90 12.71
C ARG A 119 -1.79 8.90 12.84
N ASP A 120 -0.60 8.46 13.23
CA ASP A 120 0.59 9.32 13.29
C ASP A 120 1.18 9.57 11.87
N TYR A 121 0.69 8.84 10.86
CA TYR A 121 1.13 8.95 9.47
C TYR A 121 0.02 9.59 8.61
N PRO A 122 0.12 10.87 8.20
CA PRO A 122 -0.98 11.58 7.52
C PRO A 122 -1.29 11.07 6.10
N PHE A 123 -0.44 10.22 5.53
CA PHE A 123 -0.50 9.73 4.17
C PHE A 123 -0.25 8.23 4.12
N LEU A 124 -1.16 7.47 3.50
CA LEU A 124 -1.02 6.05 3.21
C LEU A 124 -0.99 5.78 1.70
N TYR A 125 -0.15 4.82 1.28
CA TYR A 125 -0.06 4.30 -0.08
C TYR A 125 -0.39 2.81 -0.12
N ALA A 126 -1.33 2.39 -0.97
CA ALA A 126 -1.71 0.98 -1.16
C ALA A 126 -1.70 0.58 -2.64
N LEU A 127 -0.94 -0.46 -2.97
CA LEU A 127 -0.93 -1.11 -4.28
C LEU A 127 -1.74 -2.41 -4.30
N GLU A 128 -2.07 -2.92 -5.49
CA GLU A 128 -2.60 -4.26 -5.73
C GLU A 128 -3.91 -4.56 -4.99
N VAL A 129 -4.71 -3.51 -4.80
CA VAL A 129 -5.94 -3.53 -4.01
C VAL A 129 -7.05 -4.37 -4.65
N GLY A 130 -6.91 -4.73 -5.93
CA GLY A 130 -7.70 -5.78 -6.59
C GLY A 130 -7.63 -7.16 -5.91
N TYR A 131 -6.69 -7.34 -4.99
CA TYR A 131 -6.49 -8.53 -4.16
C TYR A 131 -6.67 -8.26 -2.66
N MET A 132 -7.18 -7.08 -2.27
CA MET A 132 -7.44 -6.73 -0.88
C MET A 132 -8.56 -7.60 -0.30
N ALA A 133 -8.34 -8.14 0.89
CA ALA A 133 -9.27 -8.99 1.62
C ALA A 133 -9.10 -8.74 3.14
N MET A 134 -9.44 -7.51 3.55
CA MET A 134 -9.33 -7.03 4.91
C MET A 134 -10.16 -7.86 5.90
N SER A 135 -9.55 -8.16 7.04
CA SER A 135 -10.26 -8.59 8.25
C SER A 135 -11.14 -7.46 8.81
N PRO A 136 -12.15 -7.77 9.65
CA PRO A 136 -12.98 -6.75 10.29
C PRO A 136 -12.18 -5.70 11.08
N SER A 137 -11.04 -6.08 11.66
CA SER A 137 -10.13 -5.17 12.35
C SER A 137 -9.38 -4.23 11.40
N GLU A 138 -9.01 -4.67 10.20
CA GLU A 138 -8.38 -3.80 9.19
C GLU A 138 -9.40 -2.85 8.56
N VAL A 139 -10.64 -3.32 8.32
CA VAL A 139 -11.76 -2.47 7.89
C VAL A 139 -12.02 -1.36 8.91
N GLN A 140 -12.07 -1.70 10.21
CA GLN A 140 -12.26 -0.71 11.26
C GLN A 140 -11.06 0.25 11.34
N GLY A 141 -9.83 -0.25 11.33
CA GLY A 141 -8.63 0.57 11.40
C GLY A 141 -8.51 1.56 10.23
N LEU A 142 -8.84 1.14 9.01
CA LEU A 142 -8.85 2.03 7.84
C LEU A 142 -9.99 3.07 7.91
N ARG A 143 -11.19 2.69 8.35
CA ARG A 143 -12.30 3.63 8.60
C ARG A 143 -11.90 4.67 9.65
N ASP A 144 -11.30 4.21 10.75
CA ASP A 144 -10.82 5.01 11.89
C ASP A 144 -9.66 5.94 11.53
N TYR A 145 -8.84 5.57 10.55
CA TYR A 145 -7.78 6.40 10.00
C TYR A 145 -8.34 7.53 9.12
N LEU A 146 -9.18 7.15 8.14
CA LEU A 146 -9.75 8.08 7.16
C LEU A 146 -10.70 9.11 7.82
N THR A 147 -11.54 8.66 8.76
CA THR A 147 -12.42 9.57 9.53
C THR A 147 -11.68 10.47 10.53
N ALA A 148 -10.42 10.19 10.84
CA ALA A 148 -9.56 11.05 11.65
C ALA A 148 -8.83 12.13 10.83
N GLY A 149 -9.09 12.22 9.51
CA GLY A 149 -8.46 13.18 8.60
C GLY A 149 -7.36 12.59 7.71
N GLY A 150 -6.96 11.33 7.93
CA GLY A 150 -5.91 10.69 7.16
C GLY A 150 -6.23 10.58 5.66
N PHE A 151 -5.18 10.66 4.82
CA PHE A 151 -5.28 10.54 3.37
C PHE A 151 -4.80 9.16 2.89
N LEU A 152 -5.48 8.57 1.92
CA LEU A 152 -5.13 7.28 1.30
C LEU A 152 -5.04 7.40 -0.21
N VAL A 153 -3.88 7.05 -0.76
CA VAL A 153 -3.68 6.86 -2.20
C VAL A 153 -3.73 5.37 -2.53
N ILE A 154 -4.54 5.05 -3.52
CA ILE A 154 -4.70 3.73 -4.13
C ILE A 154 -4.08 3.76 -5.52
N ASP A 155 -3.31 2.73 -5.88
CA ASP A 155 -2.65 2.57 -7.18
C ASP A 155 -2.45 1.07 -7.52
N ASP A 156 -1.92 0.76 -8.71
CA ASP A 156 -1.73 -0.59 -9.30
C ASP A 156 -2.92 -1.54 -9.07
N PHE A 157 -4.02 -1.28 -9.80
CA PHE A 157 -5.09 -2.27 -9.97
C PHE A 157 -5.88 -2.02 -11.26
N TRP A 158 -6.35 -3.10 -11.87
CA TRP A 158 -6.65 -3.11 -13.30
C TRP A 158 -7.94 -3.85 -13.65
N GLY A 159 -8.75 -3.20 -14.49
CA GLY A 159 -9.91 -3.80 -15.13
C GLY A 159 -11.08 -4.11 -14.20
N THR A 160 -12.13 -4.69 -14.76
CA THR A 160 -13.44 -4.83 -14.08
C THR A 160 -13.37 -5.72 -12.85
N ARG A 161 -12.58 -6.80 -12.89
CA ARG A 161 -12.51 -7.78 -11.80
C ARG A 161 -11.88 -7.20 -10.53
N GLU A 162 -10.82 -6.42 -10.69
CA GLU A 162 -10.10 -5.83 -9.56
C GLU A 162 -10.84 -4.61 -9.02
N TRP A 163 -11.48 -3.83 -9.91
CA TRP A 163 -12.42 -2.79 -9.51
C TRP A 163 -13.49 -3.32 -8.56
N LEU A 164 -14.20 -4.38 -8.94
CA LEU A 164 -15.28 -4.95 -8.12
C LEU A 164 -14.80 -5.47 -6.76
N GLN A 165 -13.57 -5.99 -6.68
CA GLN A 165 -13.00 -6.41 -5.39
C GLN A 165 -12.66 -5.20 -4.51
N PHE A 166 -11.99 -4.18 -5.08
CA PHE A 166 -11.66 -2.96 -4.36
C PHE A 166 -12.91 -2.19 -3.89
N GLU A 167 -13.88 -1.99 -4.78
CA GLU A 167 -15.18 -1.36 -4.49
C GLU A 167 -15.92 -2.12 -3.38
N TYR A 168 -15.95 -3.46 -3.43
CA TYR A 168 -16.51 -4.26 -2.35
C TYR A 168 -15.79 -4.02 -1.01
N GLN A 169 -14.45 -4.03 -0.99
CA GLN A 169 -13.67 -3.77 0.21
C GLN A 169 -13.93 -2.35 0.78
N MET A 170 -13.97 -1.34 -0.09
CA MET A 170 -14.27 0.04 0.33
C MET A 170 -15.72 0.19 0.80
N SER A 171 -16.69 -0.58 0.28
CA SER A 171 -18.06 -0.58 0.80
C SER A 171 -18.18 -1.09 2.25
N LEU A 172 -17.21 -1.89 2.72
CA LEU A 172 -17.12 -2.29 4.13
C LEU A 172 -16.57 -1.14 5.00
N VAL A 173 -15.65 -0.34 4.45
CA VAL A 173 -15.05 0.84 5.11
C VAL A 173 -16.05 2.00 5.15
N PHE A 174 -16.76 2.27 4.05
CA PHE A 174 -17.79 3.30 3.93
C PHE A 174 -18.95 2.81 3.03
N PRO A 175 -20.04 2.28 3.61
CA PRO A 175 -21.23 1.88 2.85
C PRO A 175 -22.06 3.06 2.35
N ASP A 176 -21.74 4.27 2.81
CA ASP A 176 -22.49 5.52 2.67
C ASP A 176 -21.74 6.62 1.91
N ARG A 177 -20.46 6.40 1.55
CA ARG A 177 -19.66 7.34 0.75
C ARG A 177 -19.42 6.76 -0.66
N PRO A 178 -19.95 7.36 -1.73
CA PRO A 178 -19.73 6.86 -3.09
C PRO A 178 -18.29 7.13 -3.54
N ILE A 179 -17.79 6.27 -4.43
CA ILE A 179 -16.60 6.58 -5.22
C ILE A 179 -17.05 7.40 -6.44
N VAL A 180 -16.44 8.57 -6.65
CA VAL A 180 -16.75 9.50 -7.75
C VAL A 180 -15.53 9.69 -8.64
N ASP A 181 -15.74 10.09 -9.90
CA ASP A 181 -14.66 10.62 -10.74
C ASP A 181 -14.19 11.97 -10.19
N LEU A 182 -12.89 12.25 -10.28
CA LEU A 182 -12.36 13.58 -9.95
C LEU A 182 -12.40 14.45 -11.21
N GLU A 183 -12.98 15.65 -11.07
CA GLU A 183 -12.99 16.65 -12.14
C GLU A 183 -11.57 17.20 -12.39
N PRO A 184 -11.21 17.56 -13.63
CA PRO A 184 -9.85 18.03 -13.97
C PRO A 184 -9.38 19.28 -13.21
N ASP A 185 -10.30 20.08 -12.66
CA ASP A 185 -9.99 21.27 -11.86
C ASP A 185 -9.82 20.98 -10.35
N HIS A 186 -9.96 19.72 -9.92
CA HIS A 186 -9.77 19.33 -8.52
C HIS A 186 -8.34 19.71 -8.04
N PRO A 187 -8.16 20.30 -6.83
CA PRO A 187 -6.87 20.84 -6.39
C PRO A 187 -5.70 19.84 -6.42
N VAL A 188 -5.97 18.54 -6.27
CA VAL A 188 -4.96 17.48 -6.37
C VAL A 188 -4.24 17.42 -7.72
N PHE A 189 -4.81 17.97 -8.79
CA PHE A 189 -4.15 18.04 -10.11
C PHE A 189 -3.28 19.29 -10.28
N ASN A 190 -3.39 20.28 -9.40
CA ASN A 190 -2.81 21.62 -9.61
C ASN A 190 -2.14 22.23 -8.35
N THR A 191 -1.91 21.44 -7.29
CA THR A 191 -1.43 21.96 -6.00
C THR A 191 0.08 22.26 -5.94
N PHE A 192 0.89 21.69 -6.85
CA PHE A 192 2.34 21.94 -6.94
C PHE A 192 2.81 21.90 -8.40
N TYR A 193 2.45 20.85 -9.12
CA TYR A 193 2.52 20.75 -10.58
C TYR A 193 1.11 20.86 -11.17
N GLU A 194 1.02 21.40 -12.39
CA GLU A 194 -0.18 21.36 -13.22
C GLU A 194 -0.21 20.01 -13.98
N ILE A 195 -1.32 19.28 -13.91
CA ILE A 195 -1.51 17.96 -14.54
C ILE A 195 -2.67 18.05 -15.55
N ASP A 196 -2.34 18.36 -16.80
CA ASP A 196 -3.32 18.51 -17.89
C ASP A 196 -3.83 17.17 -18.47
N GLU A 197 -3.07 16.09 -18.30
CA GLU A 197 -3.36 14.77 -18.88
C GLU A 197 -3.05 13.65 -17.87
N ILE A 198 -3.99 12.71 -17.71
CA ILE A 198 -3.79 11.49 -16.93
C ILE A 198 -3.20 10.40 -17.83
N LEU A 199 -1.94 10.04 -17.62
CA LEU A 199 -1.30 8.96 -18.36
C LEU A 199 -1.64 7.59 -17.75
N GLN A 200 -1.87 6.59 -18.62
CA GLN A 200 -1.85 5.19 -18.20
C GLN A 200 -0.40 4.74 -18.09
N VAL A 201 0.12 4.73 -16.86
CA VAL A 201 1.47 4.24 -16.58
C VAL A 201 1.49 2.71 -16.70
N PRO A 202 2.38 2.15 -17.53
CA PRO A 202 2.52 0.71 -17.69
C PRO A 202 3.34 0.09 -16.56
N ALA A 203 2.91 -1.08 -16.09
CA ALA A 203 3.84 -2.02 -15.46
C ALA A 203 4.96 -2.39 -16.48
N TYR A 204 6.21 -2.45 -16.03
CA TYR A 204 7.42 -2.59 -16.86
C TYR A 204 7.32 -3.76 -17.83
N GLY A 205 6.83 -4.90 -17.34
CA GLY A 205 6.61 -6.10 -18.15
C GLY A 205 5.62 -5.88 -19.30
N ARG A 206 4.59 -5.04 -19.15
CA ARG A 206 3.62 -4.71 -20.22
C ARG A 206 4.21 -3.79 -21.26
N PHE A 207 4.94 -2.78 -20.81
CA PHE A 207 5.66 -1.88 -21.70
C PHE A 207 6.59 -2.65 -22.65
N GLN A 208 7.33 -3.65 -22.14
CA GLN A 208 8.19 -4.51 -22.96
C GLN A 208 7.44 -5.33 -24.03
N TRP A 209 6.13 -5.57 -23.86
CA TRP A 209 5.26 -6.19 -24.88
C TRP A 209 4.50 -5.16 -25.74
N GLY A 210 4.80 -3.86 -25.61
CA GLY A 210 4.17 -2.79 -26.37
C GLY A 210 2.74 -2.44 -25.92
N SER A 211 2.38 -2.74 -24.67
CA SER A 211 1.07 -2.42 -24.09
C SER A 211 1.22 -1.51 -22.86
N THR A 212 0.32 -0.54 -22.72
CA THR A 212 0.13 0.18 -21.45
C THR A 212 -0.95 -0.44 -20.57
N SER A 213 -1.83 -1.26 -21.16
CA SER A 213 -2.99 -1.82 -20.48
C SER A 213 -2.73 -3.22 -19.94
N GLU A 214 -3.29 -3.49 -18.77
CA GLU A 214 -3.51 -4.81 -18.17
C GLU A 214 -4.98 -5.23 -18.35
N ARG A 215 -5.23 -6.54 -18.52
CA ARG A 215 -6.60 -7.13 -18.51
C ARG A 215 -7.54 -6.42 -19.49
N ASP A 216 -8.65 -5.86 -18.99
CA ASP A 216 -9.63 -5.01 -19.66
C ASP A 216 -9.53 -3.52 -19.23
N GLY A 217 -8.45 -3.14 -18.54
CA GLY A 217 -8.18 -1.78 -18.06
C GLY A 217 -7.52 -0.88 -19.10
N TYR A 218 -8.27 -0.47 -20.12
CA TYR A 218 -7.73 0.28 -21.28
C TYR A 218 -7.63 1.81 -21.12
N VAL A 219 -8.32 2.39 -20.12
CA VAL A 219 -8.39 3.83 -19.92
C VAL A 219 -8.08 4.13 -18.46
N PRO A 220 -7.12 5.03 -18.16
CA PRO A 220 -6.81 5.41 -16.79
C PRO A 220 -7.89 6.35 -16.25
N TYR A 221 -8.20 6.23 -14.96
CA TYR A 221 -9.11 7.13 -14.27
C TYR A 221 -8.52 7.52 -12.92
N VAL A 222 -8.72 8.77 -12.53
CA VAL A 222 -8.52 9.21 -11.15
C VAL A 222 -9.88 9.45 -10.51
N LYS A 223 -10.15 8.69 -9.46
CA LYS A 223 -11.42 8.70 -8.71
C LYS A 223 -11.15 9.04 -7.25
N GLY A 224 -12.20 9.27 -6.48
CA GLY A 224 -12.05 9.57 -5.05
C GLY A 224 -13.26 9.31 -4.17
N ILE A 225 -13.02 9.39 -2.87
CA ILE A 225 -14.03 9.38 -1.80
C ILE A 225 -13.83 10.65 -0.96
N MET A 226 -14.92 11.38 -0.72
CA MET A 226 -14.91 12.65 0.02
C MET A 226 -15.37 12.48 1.47
N ASP A 227 -14.83 13.29 2.38
CA ASP A 227 -15.36 13.43 3.75
C ASP A 227 -16.60 14.33 3.80
N ASP A 228 -17.11 14.55 5.02
CA ASP A 228 -18.36 15.28 5.25
C ASP A 228 -18.23 16.78 4.98
N ASP A 229 -17.00 17.31 4.95
CA ASP A 229 -16.67 18.69 4.59
C ASP A 229 -16.32 18.83 3.09
N GLY A 230 -16.35 17.73 2.33
CA GLY A 230 -16.11 17.69 0.88
C GLY A 230 -14.65 17.59 0.48
N ARG A 231 -13.73 17.31 1.42
CA ARG A 231 -12.30 17.11 1.13
C ARG A 231 -12.05 15.66 0.70
N LEU A 232 -11.14 15.47 -0.24
CA LEU A 232 -10.72 14.15 -0.74
C LEU A 232 -9.96 13.40 0.37
N MET A 233 -10.49 12.26 0.83
CA MET A 233 -9.82 11.41 1.83
C MET A 233 -9.18 10.16 1.20
N VAL A 234 -9.78 9.62 0.13
CA VAL A 234 -9.20 8.52 -0.66
C VAL A 234 -9.07 8.99 -2.10
N MET A 235 -7.87 8.92 -2.65
CA MET A 235 -7.59 9.11 -4.07
C MET A 235 -7.28 7.76 -4.72
N ILE A 236 -7.85 7.52 -5.90
CA ILE A 236 -7.88 6.21 -6.55
C ILE A 236 -7.38 6.33 -7.99
N ASN A 237 -6.14 5.89 -8.22
CA ASN A 237 -5.55 5.74 -9.55
C ASN A 237 -5.94 4.36 -10.09
N TRP A 238 -6.85 4.29 -11.05
CA TRP A 238 -7.38 3.03 -11.61
C TRP A 238 -6.92 2.82 -13.05
N ASN A 239 -6.55 1.58 -13.40
CA ASN A 239 -5.95 1.21 -14.68
C ASN A 239 -4.65 1.97 -14.98
N THR A 240 -3.78 2.09 -13.97
CA THR A 240 -2.44 2.65 -14.04
C THR A 240 -1.61 2.10 -12.87
N ASP A 241 -0.29 2.20 -12.97
CA ASP A 241 0.67 1.72 -11.97
C ASP A 241 1.78 2.77 -11.81
N LEU A 242 1.57 3.75 -10.94
CA LEU A 242 2.56 4.79 -10.64
C LEU A 242 3.78 4.21 -9.88
N GLY A 243 3.57 3.13 -9.12
CA GLY A 243 4.59 2.41 -8.36
C GLY A 243 5.73 1.89 -9.24
N ASP A 244 5.41 1.20 -10.33
CA ASP A 244 6.37 0.68 -11.30
C ASP A 244 7.16 1.80 -12.00
N ALA A 245 6.53 2.94 -12.30
CA ALA A 245 7.25 4.11 -12.84
C ALA A 245 8.25 4.75 -11.88
N TRP A 246 8.13 4.51 -10.57
CA TRP A 246 9.18 4.81 -9.59
C TRP A 246 10.16 3.64 -9.41
N GLU A 247 9.69 2.38 -9.51
CA GLU A 247 10.56 1.21 -9.41
C GLU A 247 11.59 1.18 -10.54
N TRP A 248 11.21 1.44 -11.79
CA TRP A 248 12.07 1.30 -12.98
C TRP A 248 12.62 2.63 -13.52
N ALA A 249 12.50 3.71 -12.76
CA ALA A 249 12.97 5.06 -13.13
C ALA A 249 14.48 5.14 -13.43
N GLU A 250 15.29 4.18 -12.94
CA GLU A 250 16.73 4.11 -13.22
C GLU A 250 17.09 3.41 -14.54
N GLN A 251 16.10 2.78 -15.20
CA GLN A 251 16.33 1.90 -16.35
C GLN A 251 16.31 2.69 -17.66
N PRO A 252 17.37 2.63 -18.49
CA PRO A 252 17.48 3.46 -19.69
C PRO A 252 16.41 3.24 -20.77
N ASP A 253 15.71 2.11 -20.74
CA ASP A 253 14.63 1.75 -21.66
C ASP A 253 13.22 2.05 -21.13
N TYR A 254 13.05 2.40 -19.84
CA TYR A 254 11.74 2.81 -19.33
C TYR A 254 11.40 4.25 -19.81
N PRO A 255 10.18 4.51 -20.34
CA PRO A 255 9.88 5.81 -20.91
C PRO A 255 9.81 6.93 -19.87
N LEU A 256 10.72 7.90 -19.97
CA LEU A 256 10.86 9.04 -19.05
C LEU A 256 9.55 9.82 -18.82
N GLN A 257 8.63 9.84 -19.80
CA GLN A 257 7.33 10.49 -19.66
C GLN A 257 6.50 9.91 -18.50
N PHE A 258 6.54 8.58 -18.30
CA PHE A 258 5.76 7.90 -17.27
C PHE A 258 6.35 8.15 -15.88
N SER A 259 7.66 8.05 -15.72
CA SER A 259 8.33 8.44 -14.46
C SER A 259 8.11 9.92 -14.15
N THR A 260 8.17 10.80 -15.16
CA THR A 260 7.94 12.25 -14.96
C THR A 260 6.52 12.51 -14.44
N PHE A 261 5.50 11.96 -15.11
CA PHE A 261 4.11 12.04 -14.66
C PHE A 261 3.91 11.44 -13.26
N ALA A 262 4.43 10.24 -12.99
CA ALA A 262 4.31 9.58 -11.69
C ALA A 262 5.01 10.37 -10.56
N TYR A 263 6.13 11.05 -10.84
CA TYR A 263 6.78 11.95 -9.88
C TYR A 263 5.97 13.21 -9.64
N GLN A 264 5.44 13.86 -10.69
CA GLN A 264 4.63 15.06 -10.54
C GLN A 264 3.34 14.77 -9.78
N MET A 265 2.64 13.67 -10.13
CA MET A 265 1.45 13.22 -9.44
C MET A 265 1.76 12.82 -7.99
N GLY A 266 2.87 12.11 -7.75
CA GLY A 266 3.38 11.77 -6.41
C GLY A 266 3.57 12.98 -5.50
N VAL A 267 4.22 14.04 -6.01
CA VAL A 267 4.39 15.30 -5.27
C VAL A 267 3.04 15.97 -5.00
N ASN A 268 2.17 16.07 -6.01
CA ASN A 268 0.84 16.66 -5.85
C ASN A 268 0.00 15.93 -4.78
N MET A 269 -0.02 14.60 -4.80
CA MET A 269 -0.74 13.78 -3.82
C MET A 269 -0.28 14.04 -2.37
N ILE A 270 1.04 14.17 -2.17
CA ILE A 270 1.62 14.46 -0.85
C ILE A 270 1.34 15.90 -0.42
N VAL A 271 1.53 16.88 -1.32
CA VAL A 271 1.26 18.29 -1.01
C VAL A 271 -0.22 18.50 -0.68
N TYR A 272 -1.14 17.86 -1.40
CA TYR A 272 -2.57 17.89 -1.09
C TYR A 272 -2.84 17.34 0.32
N ALA A 273 -2.37 16.12 0.61
CA ALA A 273 -2.54 15.45 1.91
C ALA A 273 -1.98 16.23 3.12
N MET A 274 -0.95 17.05 2.89
CA MET A 274 -0.30 17.85 3.94
C MET A 274 -0.84 19.29 4.05
N SER A 275 -1.83 19.68 3.24
CA SER A 275 -2.34 21.06 3.17
C SER A 275 -3.87 21.23 3.20
N HIS A 276 -4.62 20.13 3.06
CA HIS A 276 -6.09 20.09 3.05
C HIS A 276 -6.64 19.15 4.13
#